data_AF-A0A7S3CU68-F1
#
_entry.id   AF-A0A7S3CU68-F1
#
_cell.length_a   1.000
_cell.length_b   1.000
_cell.length_c   1.000
_cell.angle_alpha   90.00
_cell.angle_beta   90.00
_cell.angle_gamma   90.00
#
_symmetry.space_group_name_H-M   'P 1'
#
loop_
_entity.id
_entity.type
_entity.pdbx_description
1 polymer ?
#
loop_
_entity_poly.entity_id
_entity_poly.type
_entity_poly.pdbx_seq_one_letter_code
_entity_poly.pdbx_strand_id
1 'polypeptide(L)'
;MAKRKGYRIFIHGNNFLKSEEITAQFCWNSTVTKTCICIFKNPKLLAAQIPDMGAEVPEGDHLVSVDITLNGQQFSACEGIQFLYKSVDPNLTEEELKKMDEDDAKGAKGKAGKKK
;
A
#
# COMPACT_ATOMS: atom_id res chain seq x y z
N MET A 1 12.04 -14.91 10.14
CA MET A 1 11.50 -14.12 9.02
C MET A 1 11.26 -12.71 9.50
N ALA A 2 12.08 -11.77 9.04
CA ALA A 2 11.87 -10.35 9.30
C ALA A 2 10.63 -9.90 8.53
N LYS A 3 9.56 -9.54 9.24
CA LYS A 3 8.36 -8.93 8.63
C LYS A 3 8.56 -7.43 8.65
N ARG A 4 8.54 -6.75 7.49
CA ARG A 4 8.52 -5.29 7.44
C ARG A 4 7.35 -4.77 8.28
N LYS A 5 7.57 -3.67 9.02
CA LYS A 5 6.48 -2.95 9.68
C LYS A 5 5.46 -2.59 8.60
N GLY A 6 4.21 -3.03 8.78
CA GLY A 6 3.16 -2.83 7.79
C GLY A 6 2.99 -1.35 7.47
N TYR A 7 3.37 -0.97 6.26
CA TYR A 7 3.11 0.37 5.75
C TYR A 7 1.61 0.54 5.59
N ARG A 8 1.11 1.72 5.96
CA ARG A 8 -0.30 2.09 5.77
C ARG A 8 -0.39 3.02 4.59
N ILE A 9 -1.35 2.75 3.71
CA ILE A 9 -1.77 3.72 2.69
C ILE A 9 -2.92 4.55 3.26
N PHE A 10 -2.91 5.83 2.88
CA PHE A 10 -3.99 6.76 3.19
C PHE A 10 -4.69 7.10 1.89
N ILE A 11 -5.97 6.74 1.82
CA ILE A 11 -6.78 6.88 0.61
C ILE A 11 -7.69 8.07 0.82
N HIS A 12 -7.45 9.11 0.03
CA HIS A 12 -8.24 10.33 0.05
C HIS A 12 -9.40 10.20 -0.94
N GLY A 13 -10.57 10.62 -0.51
CA GLY A 13 -11.79 10.57 -1.31
C GLY A 13 -12.86 11.48 -0.73
N ASN A 14 -14.09 11.30 -1.17
CA ASN A 14 -15.23 12.07 -0.67
C ASN A 14 -16.34 11.13 -0.21
N ASN A 15 -17.01 11.50 0.87
CA ASN A 15 -18.19 10.81 1.42
C ASN A 15 -17.97 9.32 1.72
N PHE A 16 -16.80 8.95 2.25
CA PHE A 16 -16.62 7.60 2.77
C PHE A 16 -17.62 7.33 3.90
N LEU A 17 -18.18 6.13 3.88
CA LEU A 17 -19.06 5.64 4.92
C LEU A 17 -18.21 5.03 6.04
N LYS A 18 -18.64 5.21 7.29
CA LYS A 18 -18.05 4.46 8.40
C LYS A 18 -18.65 3.06 8.37
N SER A 19 -17.98 2.13 7.71
CA SER A 19 -18.35 0.71 7.66
C SER A 19 -17.12 -0.17 7.81
N GLU A 20 -17.29 -1.30 8.50
CA GLU A 20 -16.29 -2.36 8.62
C GLU A 20 -16.24 -3.25 7.37
N GLU A 21 -17.23 -3.12 6.49
CA GLU A 21 -17.34 -3.86 5.24
C GLU A 21 -16.54 -3.19 4.09
N ILE A 22 -15.89 -2.04 4.35
CA ILE A 22 -15.00 -1.42 3.37
C ILE A 22 -13.68 -2.19 3.35
N THR A 23 -13.31 -2.67 2.17
CA THR A 23 -12.05 -3.37 1.97
C THR A 23 -11.24 -2.74 0.84
N ALA A 24 -9.93 -2.85 0.94
CA ALA A 24 -8.96 -2.49 -0.08
C ALA A 24 -8.42 -3.78 -0.70
N GLN A 25 -8.54 -3.89 -2.02
CA GLN A 25 -8.00 -4.97 -2.81
C GLN A 25 -6.72 -4.50 -3.50
N PHE A 26 -5.61 -5.13 -3.16
CA PHE A 26 -4.30 -4.91 -3.73
C PHE A 26 -4.07 -5.89 -4.87
N CYS A 27 -3.79 -5.39 -6.07
CA CYS A 27 -3.62 -6.18 -7.26
C CYS A 27 -2.29 -5.90 -7.95
N TRP A 28 -1.53 -6.96 -8.24
CA TRP A 28 -0.32 -6.91 -9.06
C TRP A 28 -0.51 -7.74 -10.34
N ASN A 29 -0.26 -7.13 -11.50
CA ASN A 29 -0.35 -7.75 -12.83
C ASN A 29 -1.65 -8.53 -13.11
N SER A 30 -2.76 -8.18 -12.46
CA SER A 30 -4.04 -8.88 -12.56
C SER A 30 -4.01 -10.36 -12.12
N THR A 31 -2.89 -10.83 -11.58
CA THR A 31 -2.67 -12.23 -11.16
C THR A 31 -2.69 -12.37 -9.66
N VAL A 32 -1.99 -11.50 -8.94
CA VAL A 32 -1.91 -11.57 -7.47
C VAL A 32 -2.87 -10.57 -6.87
N THR A 33 -3.84 -11.06 -6.10
CA THR A 33 -4.85 -10.24 -5.44
C THR A 33 -4.86 -10.52 -3.95
N LYS A 34 -4.74 -9.47 -3.13
CA LYS A 34 -4.83 -9.55 -1.66
C LYS A 34 -5.83 -8.50 -1.16
N THR A 35 -6.72 -8.90 -0.27
CA THR A 35 -7.73 -8.00 0.29
C THR A 35 -7.42 -7.69 1.75
N CYS A 36 -7.60 -6.44 2.15
CA CYS A 36 -7.41 -5.96 3.51
C CYS A 36 -8.57 -5.08 3.95
N ILE A 37 -8.86 -5.07 5.25
CA ILE A 37 -9.89 -4.21 5.81
C ILE A 37 -9.41 -2.76 5.81
N CYS A 38 -10.27 -1.85 5.38
CA CYS A 38 -10.02 -0.42 5.47
C CYS A 38 -10.44 0.10 6.85
N ILE A 39 -9.58 0.92 7.44
CA ILE A 39 -9.85 1.64 8.68
C ILE A 39 -10.41 3.01 8.30
N PHE A 40 -11.69 3.22 8.61
CA PHE A 40 -12.31 4.54 8.48
C PHE A 40 -11.64 5.54 9.42
N LYS A 41 -11.15 6.66 8.86
CA LYS A 41 -10.62 7.79 9.65
C LYS A 41 -11.63 8.92 9.70
N ASN A 42 -12.11 9.36 8.54
CA ASN A 42 -13.12 10.40 8.40
C ASN A 42 -13.79 10.28 7.02
N PRO A 43 -14.86 11.05 6.73
CA PRO A 43 -15.57 10.97 5.45
C PRO A 43 -14.71 11.29 4.21
N LYS A 44 -13.47 11.75 4.37
CA LYS A 44 -12.52 12.04 3.29
C LYS A 44 -11.28 11.16 3.30
N LEU A 45 -11.14 10.25 4.27
CA LEU A 45 -9.92 9.49 4.49
C LEU A 45 -10.21 8.08 4.99
N LEU A 46 -9.65 7.11 4.27
CA LEU A 46 -9.50 5.72 4.71
C LEU A 46 -8.02 5.40 4.91
N ALA A 47 -7.72 4.48 5.82
CA ALA A 47 -6.38 3.92 5.97
C ALA A 47 -6.42 2.41 5.77
N ALA A 48 -5.60 1.87 4.89
CA ALA A 48 -5.49 0.42 4.70
C ALA A 48 -4.05 -0.02 4.99
N GLN A 49 -3.90 -1.19 5.61
CA GLN A 49 -2.60 -1.81 5.76
C GLN A 49 -2.24 -2.51 4.46
N ILE A 50 -1.04 -2.24 3.94
CA ILE A 50 -0.54 -2.95 2.76
C ILE A 50 -0.25 -4.40 3.18
N PRO A 51 -0.89 -5.41 2.56
CA PRO A 51 -0.58 -6.80 2.82
C PRO A 51 0.81 -7.15 2.29
N ASP A 52 1.37 -8.20 2.85
CA ASP A 52 2.48 -8.90 2.21
C ASP A 52 1.96 -9.56 0.93
N MET A 53 2.52 -9.20 -0.23
CA MET A 53 2.08 -9.74 -1.52
C MET A 53 2.60 -11.17 -1.76
N GLY A 54 3.43 -11.70 -0.86
CA GLY A 54 3.97 -13.04 -0.90
C GLY A 54 5.08 -13.22 -1.93
N ALA A 55 5.61 -14.45 -1.98
CA ALA A 55 6.64 -14.87 -2.94
C ALA A 55 6.18 -14.87 -4.41
N GLU A 56 4.89 -14.61 -4.66
CA GLU A 56 4.32 -14.48 -6.00
C GLU A 56 4.77 -13.18 -6.68
N VAL A 57 5.11 -12.14 -5.90
CA VAL A 57 5.68 -10.90 -6.42
C VAL A 57 7.21 -10.99 -6.31
N PRO A 58 7.94 -11.07 -7.44
CA PRO A 58 9.38 -11.20 -7.43
C PRO A 58 10.04 -9.98 -6.76
N GLU A 59 11.28 -10.12 -6.34
CA GLU A 59 12.01 -9.02 -5.71
C GLU A 59 12.16 -7.82 -6.64
N GLY A 60 12.15 -6.63 -6.06
CA GLY A 60 12.28 -5.36 -6.79
C GLY A 60 11.05 -4.46 -6.66
N ASP A 61 11.03 -3.43 -7.49
CA ASP A 61 10.02 -2.38 -7.47
C ASP A 61 8.87 -2.71 -8.44
N HIS A 62 7.66 -2.84 -7.89
CA HIS A 62 6.46 -3.23 -8.63
C HIS A 62 5.35 -2.21 -8.46
N LEU A 63 4.60 -1.96 -9.53
CA LEU A 63 3.38 -1.15 -9.44
C LEU A 63 2.22 -2.04 -8.98
N VAL A 64 1.71 -1.75 -7.78
CA VAL A 64 0.53 -2.43 -7.22
C VAL A 64 -0.64 -1.47 -7.28
N SER A 65 -1.75 -1.95 -7.83
CA SER A 65 -3.01 -1.21 -7.92
C SER A 65 -3.86 -1.47 -6.68
N VAL A 66 -4.61 -0.47 -6.23
CA VAL A 66 -5.51 -0.57 -5.08
C VAL A 66 -6.92 -0.20 -5.49
N ASP A 67 -7.84 -1.14 -5.30
CA ASP A 67 -9.27 -0.97 -5.50
C ASP A 67 -10.00 -0.94 -4.16
N ILE A 68 -11.02 -0.08 -4.04
CA ILE A 68 -11.85 -0.01 -2.83
C ILE A 68 -13.21 -0.62 -3.13
N THR A 69 -13.60 -1.56 -2.28
CA THR A 69 -14.89 -2.23 -2.36
C THR A 69 -15.65 -2.04 -1.05
N LEU A 70 -16.97 -1.96 -1.14
CA LEU A 70 -17.87 -1.98 0.01
C LEU A 70 -18.97 -3.00 -0.31
N ASN A 71 -19.13 -3.99 0.55
CA ASN A 71 -20.14 -5.07 0.42
C ASN A 71 -20.01 -5.85 -0.91
N GLY A 72 -18.77 -6.04 -1.40
CA GLY A 72 -18.50 -6.71 -2.68
C GLY A 72 -18.81 -5.86 -3.91
N GLN A 73 -19.38 -4.66 -3.75
CA GLN A 73 -19.51 -3.70 -4.83
C GLN A 73 -18.22 -2.90 -4.94
N GLN A 74 -17.58 -2.94 -6.11
CA GLN A 74 -16.40 -2.14 -6.39
C GLN A 74 -16.83 -0.70 -6.62
N PHE A 75 -16.35 0.22 -5.76
CA PHE A 75 -16.57 1.65 -5.93
C PHE A 75 -15.38 2.18 -6.72
N SER A 76 -15.35 1.83 -8.01
CA SER A 76 -14.37 2.32 -8.98
C SER A 76 -14.63 3.79 -9.29
N ALA A 77 -14.35 4.68 -8.33
CA ALA A 77 -14.07 6.08 -8.63
C ALA A 77 -12.56 6.31 -8.91
N CYS A 78 -11.76 5.24 -8.84
CA CYS A 78 -10.32 5.29 -8.87
C CYS A 78 -9.76 4.26 -9.88
N GLU A 79 -9.99 4.51 -11.17
CA GLU A 79 -9.06 3.99 -12.17
C GLU A 79 -7.65 4.53 -11.79
N GLY A 80 -6.78 3.69 -11.25
CA GLY A 80 -5.34 3.97 -11.21
C GLY A 80 -4.73 4.47 -9.89
N ILE A 81 -5.27 4.13 -8.70
CA ILE A 81 -4.44 4.25 -7.48
C ILE A 81 -3.38 3.16 -7.54
N GLN A 82 -2.20 3.51 -8.04
CA GLN A 82 -1.02 2.67 -8.06
C GLN A 82 0.03 3.23 -7.13
N PHE A 83 0.73 2.34 -6.43
CA PHE A 83 1.89 2.71 -5.64
C PHE A 83 3.05 1.77 -5.92
N LEU A 84 4.26 2.26 -5.68
CA LEU A 84 5.47 1.47 -5.79
C LEU A 84 5.57 0.55 -4.58
N TYR A 85 5.38 -0.74 -4.80
CA TYR A 85 5.58 -1.80 -3.84
C TYR A 85 6.97 -2.39 -4.04
N LYS A 86 7.82 -2.29 -3.02
CA LYS A 86 9.17 -2.84 -3.04
C LYS A 86 9.17 -4.21 -2.35
N SER A 87 9.16 -5.26 -3.16
CA SER A 87 9.30 -6.65 -2.71
C SER A 87 10.79 -6.91 -2.41
N VAL A 88 11.08 -7.53 -1.28
CA VAL A 88 12.45 -7.78 -0.78
C VAL A 88 12.60 -9.25 -0.41
N ASP A 89 13.81 -9.81 -0.55
CA ASP A 89 14.07 -11.20 -0.18
C ASP A 89 13.63 -11.48 1.27
N PRO A 90 12.78 -12.49 1.54
CA PRO A 90 12.45 -12.92 2.89
C PRO A 90 13.65 -13.47 3.69
N ASN A 91 14.79 -13.74 3.02
CA ASN A 91 16.06 -14.15 3.62
C ASN A 91 17.01 -12.98 3.91
N LEU A 92 16.65 -11.73 3.61
CA LEU A 92 17.46 -10.59 4.01
C LEU A 92 17.57 -10.55 5.55
N THR A 93 18.78 -10.31 6.05
CA THR A 93 19.02 -10.14 7.48
C THR A 93 18.39 -8.83 7.97
N GLU A 94 18.01 -8.78 9.26
CA GLU A 94 17.40 -7.58 9.85
C GLU A 94 18.25 -6.31 9.68
N GLU A 95 19.59 -6.44 9.62
CA GLU A 95 20.50 -5.31 9.41
C GLU A 95 20.42 -4.72 8.01
N GLU A 96 20.33 -5.55 6.98
CA GLU A 96 20.23 -5.09 5.59
C GLU A 96 18.83 -4.50 5.31
N LEU A 97 17.79 -5.10 5.88
CA LEU A 97 16.42 -4.58 5.81
C LEU A 97 16.33 -3.17 6.45
N LYS A 98 16.99 -3.00 7.59
CA LYS A 98 17.02 -1.72 8.31
C LYS A 98 17.80 -0.64 7.55
N LYS A 99 18.94 -0.97 6.93
CA LYS A 99 19.66 -0.02 6.06
C LYS A 99 18.81 0.44 4.88
N MET A 100 18.11 -0.48 4.22
CA MET A 100 17.22 -0.13 3.10
C MET A 100 16.07 0.78 3.54
N ASP A 101 15.45 0.52 4.69
CA ASP A 101 14.40 1.39 5.23
C ASP A 101 14.94 2.77 5.65
N GLU A 102 16.19 2.86 6.14
CA GLU A 102 16.85 4.13 6.45
C GLU A 102 17.22 4.94 5.20
N ASP A 103 17.66 4.30 4.11
CA ASP A 103 17.95 4.97 2.84
C ASP A 103 16.68 5.46 2.13
N ASP A 104 15.61 4.67 2.11
CA ASP A 104 14.31 5.08 1.55
C ASP A 104 13.71 6.28 2.35
N ALA A 105 13.85 6.28 3.68
CA ALA A 105 13.42 7.40 4.51
C ALA A 105 14.24 8.70 4.28
N LYS A 106 15.52 8.58 3.90
CA LYS A 106 16.38 9.73 3.57
C LYS A 106 16.13 10.26 2.17
N GLY A 107 15.83 9.41 1.20
CA GLY A 107 15.47 9.82 -0.17
C GLY A 107 14.18 10.64 -0.26
N ALA A 108 13.16 10.30 0.54
CA ALA A 108 11.88 11.00 0.56
C ALA A 108 11.96 12.43 1.14
N LYS A 109 12.99 12.75 1.95
CA LYS A 109 13.19 14.10 2.51
C LYS A 109 13.89 15.08 1.56
N GLY A 110 14.30 14.65 0.36
CA GLY A 110 15.14 15.45 -0.54
C GLY A 110 14.44 16.32 -1.59
N LYS A 111 13.11 16.23 -1.81
CA LYS A 111 12.46 16.90 -2.96
C LYS A 111 11.19 17.71 -2.65
N ALA A 112 11.01 18.20 -1.42
CA ALA A 112 9.92 19.11 -1.06
C ALA A 112 10.42 20.54 -0.72
N GLY A 113 11.36 21.07 -1.50
CA GLY A 113 12.00 22.35 -1.15
C GLY A 113 12.66 23.10 -2.30
N LYS A 114 11.91 23.46 -3.35
CA LYS A 114 12.10 24.72 -4.11
C LYS A 114 11.00 24.88 -5.16
N LYS A 115 9.88 25.50 -4.76
CA LYS A 115 9.14 26.34 -5.72
C LYS A 115 9.92 27.63 -5.82
N LYS A 116 10.43 27.93 -7.00
CA LYS A 116 10.85 29.26 -7.42
C LYS A 116 9.83 29.75 -8.43
#